data_AF-A0AAP4FQV7-F1
#
_entry.id   AF-A0AAP4FQV7-F1
#
_cell.length_a   1.000
_cell.length_b   1.000
_cell.length_c   1.000
_cell.angle_alpha   90.00
_cell.angle_beta   90.00
_cell.angle_gamma   90.00
#
_symmetry.space_group_name_H-M   'P 1'
#
loop_
_entity.id
_entity.type
_entity.pdbx_description
1 polymer ?
#
loop_
_entity_poly.entity_id
_entity_poly.type
_entity_poly.pdbx_seq_one_letter_code
_entity_poly.pdbx_strand_id
1 'polypeptide(L)'
;MAERLDTPREAGFRFFKRRKSSGDSFGKFAEATARFMGSPKFILYMTIFVVAWITANIVLYQVSQKYAWDPYPFILLNLAFSTQASYSAPLILLAQNRQDDRDRVQAQQDRQRAERNLADTEYLTREIASLRLSAQEVATRDFVRSELRDLVESLREEIREELHAELLASQKSASGDDESAEESTSFDSAQV
;
A
#
# COMPACT_ATOMS: atom_id res chain seq x y z
N MET A 1 -24.46 42.16 47.26
CA MET A 1 -23.72 41.11 46.51
C MET A 1 -24.72 40.49 45.54
N ALA A 2 -25.13 41.13 44.45
CA ALA A 2 -24.38 41.66 43.31
C ALA A 2 -23.59 40.58 42.54
N GLU A 3 -23.85 40.55 41.23
CA GLU A 3 -23.17 39.86 40.12
C GLU A 3 -23.34 38.34 39.95
N ARG A 4 -24.45 37.96 39.30
CA ARG A 4 -24.44 36.88 38.30
C ARG A 4 -24.24 37.47 36.91
N LEU A 5 -23.00 37.86 36.64
CA LEU A 5 -22.35 37.84 35.31
C LEU A 5 -22.07 36.37 34.97
N ASP A 6 -22.05 35.83 33.77
CA ASP A 6 -21.96 36.39 32.44
C ASP A 6 -22.37 35.25 31.51
N THR A 7 -23.52 35.31 30.86
CA THR A 7 -23.84 34.37 29.77
C THR A 7 -23.89 35.22 28.53
N PRO A 8 -22.84 35.22 27.68
CA PRO A 8 -22.91 35.97 26.43
C PRO A 8 -24.02 35.33 25.59
N ARG A 9 -25.14 36.06 25.51
CA ARG A 9 -26.24 35.78 24.62
C ARG A 9 -25.74 36.00 23.20
N GLU A 10 -25.28 34.92 22.55
CA GLU A 10 -24.94 34.93 21.13
C GLU A 10 -26.20 35.16 20.29
N ALA A 11 -26.62 36.42 20.18
CA ALA A 11 -27.51 36.90 19.13
C ALA A 11 -26.69 37.04 17.82
N GLY A 12 -26.20 35.91 17.32
CA GLY A 12 -25.45 35.85 16.06
C GLY A 12 -26.39 35.80 14.87
N PHE A 13 -26.44 36.88 14.10
CA PHE A 13 -27.03 36.96 12.76
C PHE A 13 -26.67 35.72 11.90
N ARG A 14 -27.58 34.75 11.76
CA ARG A 14 -27.41 33.56 10.87
C ARG A 14 -27.67 33.89 9.39
N PHE A 15 -27.15 35.02 8.89
CA PHE A 15 -27.39 35.43 7.50
C PHE A 15 -26.51 34.73 6.46
N PHE A 16 -25.39 34.13 6.85
CA PHE A 16 -24.55 33.37 5.94
C PHE A 16 -24.69 31.88 6.20
N LYS A 17 -25.82 31.34 5.74
CA LYS A 17 -25.94 29.91 5.47
C LYS A 17 -24.85 29.60 4.44
N ARG A 18 -23.72 29.01 4.87
CA ARG A 18 -22.63 28.52 4.00
C ARG A 18 -23.28 27.67 2.90
N ARG A 19 -23.54 28.29 1.75
CA ARG A 19 -23.98 27.59 0.55
C ARG A 19 -22.78 26.73 0.21
N LYS A 20 -22.91 25.41 0.44
CA LYS A 20 -21.95 24.41 -0.01
C LYS A 20 -22.01 24.49 -1.54
N SER A 21 -21.25 25.44 -2.09
CA SER A 21 -21.16 25.68 -3.52
C SER A 21 -20.72 24.36 -4.14
N SER A 22 -21.44 23.95 -5.18
CA SER A 22 -21.16 22.76 -5.97
C SER A 22 -19.74 22.87 -6.56
N GLY A 23 -18.74 22.43 -5.79
CA GLY A 23 -17.33 22.44 -6.14
C GLY A 23 -17.01 21.62 -7.40
N ASP A 24 -17.95 20.80 -7.83
CA ASP A 24 -17.88 19.93 -8.99
C ASP A 24 -17.94 20.69 -10.32
N SER A 25 -18.81 21.69 -10.46
CA SER A 25 -18.93 22.48 -11.71
C SER A 25 -17.73 23.40 -11.93
N PHE A 26 -17.29 24.10 -10.87
CA PHE A 26 -16.10 24.93 -10.93
C PHE A 26 -14.82 24.09 -11.03
N GLY A 27 -14.79 22.90 -10.41
CA GLY A 27 -13.68 21.96 -10.52
C GLY A 27 -13.45 21.50 -11.96
N LYS A 28 -14.51 21.09 -12.65
CA LYS A 28 -14.45 20.67 -14.07
C LYS A 28 -14.07 21.83 -14.99
N PHE A 29 -14.58 23.04 -14.75
CA PHE A 29 -14.20 24.24 -15.50
C PHE A 29 -12.73 24.61 -15.27
N ALA A 30 -12.25 24.54 -14.02
CA ALA A 30 -10.86 24.79 -13.67
C ALA A 30 -9.93 23.75 -14.30
N GLU A 31 -10.31 22.48 -14.34
CA GLU A 31 -9.53 21.41 -14.97
C GLU A 31 -9.43 21.58 -16.50
N ALA A 32 -10.53 21.97 -17.16
CA ALA A 32 -10.52 22.30 -18.59
C ALA A 32 -9.65 23.53 -18.88
N THR A 33 -9.78 24.58 -18.06
CA THR A 33 -9.01 25.82 -18.19
C THR A 33 -7.52 25.59 -17.93
N ALA A 34 -7.17 24.78 -16.92
CA ALA A 34 -5.78 24.42 -16.63
C ALA A 34 -5.13 23.63 -17.76
N ARG A 35 -5.85 22.65 -18.34
CA ARG A 35 -5.37 21.92 -19.53
C ARG A 35 -5.22 22.84 -20.75
N PHE A 36 -6.08 23.84 -20.89
CA PHE A 36 -6.01 24.80 -21.98
C PHE A 36 -4.82 25.77 -21.81
N MET A 37 -4.63 26.36 -20.63
CA MET A 37 -3.52 27.28 -20.34
C MET A 37 -2.14 26.62 -20.31
N GLY A 38 -2.06 25.34 -19.93
CA GLY A 38 -0.80 24.56 -19.98
C GLY A 38 -0.39 24.10 -21.39
N SER A 39 -1.21 24.34 -22.42
CA SER A 39 -0.94 23.89 -23.78
C SER A 39 -0.08 24.91 -24.54
N PRO A 40 0.98 24.49 -25.25
CA PRO A 40 1.79 25.39 -26.09
C PRO A 40 0.98 26.04 -27.22
N LYS A 41 -0.18 25.48 -27.57
CA LYS A 41 -1.10 26.07 -28.55
C LYS A 41 -1.73 27.38 -28.06
N PHE A 42 -1.94 27.56 -26.75
CA PHE A 42 -2.54 28.78 -26.19
C PHE A 42 -1.66 30.01 -26.47
N ILE A 43 -0.35 29.88 -26.24
CA ILE A 43 0.62 30.94 -26.47
C ILE A 43 0.62 31.33 -27.96
N LEU A 44 0.60 30.35 -28.87
CA LEU A 44 0.53 30.59 -30.31
C LEU A 44 -0.71 31.39 -30.71
N TYR A 45 -1.90 31.01 -30.22
CA TYR A 45 -3.13 31.74 -30.49
C TYR A 45 -3.09 33.19 -29.96
N MET A 46 -2.56 33.39 -28.75
CA MET A 46 -2.43 34.73 -28.16
C MET A 46 -1.45 35.60 -28.96
N THR A 47 -0.32 35.05 -29.40
CA THR A 47 0.63 35.78 -30.26
C THR A 47 0.00 36.18 -31.59
N ILE A 48 -0.72 35.25 -32.26
CA ILE A 48 -1.42 35.53 -33.51
C ILE A 48 -2.47 36.64 -33.31
N PHE A 49 -3.24 36.58 -32.22
CA PHE A 49 -4.23 37.60 -31.91
C PHE A 49 -3.60 38.99 -31.74
N VAL A 50 -2.51 39.10 -30.98
CA VAL A 50 -1.78 40.37 -30.77
C VAL A 50 -1.22 40.90 -32.09
N VAL A 51 -0.57 40.06 -32.88
CA VAL A 51 -0.02 40.46 -34.19
C VAL A 51 -1.14 40.91 -35.12
N ALA A 52 -2.23 40.15 -35.22
CA ALA A 52 -3.39 40.50 -36.05
C ALA A 52 -4.02 41.83 -35.62
N TRP A 53 -4.13 42.09 -34.31
CA TRP A 53 -4.65 43.36 -33.79
C TRP A 53 -3.76 44.55 -34.16
N ILE A 54 -2.45 44.40 -34.00
CA ILE A 54 -1.48 45.44 -34.37
C ILE A 54 -1.54 45.68 -35.89
N THR A 55 -1.49 44.62 -36.71
CA THR A 55 -1.56 44.73 -38.18
C THR A 55 -2.87 45.38 -38.63
N ALA A 56 -4.01 44.97 -38.06
CA ALA A 56 -5.31 45.57 -38.37
C ALA A 56 -5.33 47.07 -38.06
N ASN A 57 -4.81 47.49 -36.90
CA ASN A 57 -4.76 48.91 -36.54
C ASN A 57 -3.79 49.72 -37.42
N ILE A 58 -2.64 49.15 -37.82
CA ILE A 58 -1.70 49.81 -38.75
C ILE A 58 -2.34 50.00 -40.13
N VAL A 59 -3.00 48.97 -40.66
CA VAL A 59 -3.70 49.05 -41.96
C VAL A 59 -4.83 50.07 -41.89
N LEU A 60 -5.60 50.09 -40.80
CA LEU A 60 -6.67 51.05 -40.60
C LEU A 60 -6.15 52.50 -40.55
N TYR A 61 -5.00 52.70 -39.88
CA TYR A 61 -4.30 53.98 -39.83
C TYR A 61 -3.80 54.44 -41.21
N GLN A 62 -3.26 53.52 -42.03
CA GLN A 62 -2.80 53.82 -43.39
C GLN A 62 -3.94 54.13 -44.36
N VAL A 63 -5.07 53.43 -44.24
CA VAL A 63 -6.22 53.59 -45.17
C VAL A 63 -7.07 54.81 -44.83
N SER A 64 -7.23 55.14 -43.54
CA SER A 64 -8.03 56.30 -43.14
C SER A 64 -7.62 56.84 -41.77
N GLN A 65 -6.84 57.94 -41.76
CA GLN A 65 -6.38 58.58 -40.51
C GLN A 65 -7.52 58.99 -39.56
N LYS A 66 -8.75 59.19 -40.07
CA LYS A 66 -9.92 59.57 -39.27
C LYS A 66 -10.63 58.39 -38.59
N TYR A 67 -10.36 57.15 -39.00
CA TYR A 67 -10.99 55.93 -38.45
C TYR A 67 -10.02 55.04 -37.66
N ALA A 68 -8.80 55.50 -37.39
CA ALA A 68 -7.85 54.76 -36.57
C ALA A 68 -8.40 54.61 -35.14
N TRP A 69 -8.89 53.41 -34.82
CA TRP A 69 -9.58 53.11 -33.57
C TRP A 69 -8.62 53.06 -32.37
N ASP A 70 -7.36 52.66 -32.60
CA ASP A 70 -6.28 52.63 -31.61
C ASP A 70 -4.91 53.02 -32.23
N PRO A 71 -4.62 54.33 -32.41
CA PRO A 71 -3.33 54.80 -32.90
C PRO A 71 -2.17 54.45 -31.94
N TYR A 72 -0.94 54.37 -32.47
CA TYR A 72 0.27 54.18 -31.65
C TYR A 72 0.31 55.21 -30.50
N PRO A 73 0.39 54.81 -29.22
CA PRO A 73 0.95 53.58 -28.66
C PRO A 73 -0.02 52.43 -28.27
N PHE A 74 -1.19 52.30 -28.92
CA PHE A 74 -2.18 51.22 -28.66
C PHE A 74 -2.75 51.21 -27.22
N ILE A 75 -3.43 52.29 -26.82
CA ILE A 75 -3.93 52.47 -25.46
C ILE A 75 -4.98 51.42 -25.08
N LEU A 76 -5.83 51.02 -26.03
CA LEU A 76 -6.90 50.04 -25.76
C LEU A 76 -6.32 48.65 -25.53
N LEU A 77 -5.33 48.25 -26.33
CA LEU A 77 -4.61 46.99 -26.13
C LEU A 77 -3.91 46.97 -24.76
N ASN A 78 -3.25 48.06 -24.38
CA ASN A 78 -2.59 48.14 -23.08
C ASN A 78 -3.58 48.10 -21.90
N LEU A 79 -4.73 48.78 -22.04
CA LEU A 79 -5.78 48.77 -21.03
C LEU A 79 -6.37 47.37 -20.86
N ALA A 80 -6.58 46.65 -21.96
CA ALA A 80 -7.05 45.28 -21.95
C ALA A 80 -6.05 44.34 -21.24
N PHE A 81 -4.76 44.42 -21.56
CA PHE A 81 -3.71 43.62 -20.89
C PHE A 81 -3.59 43.94 -19.39
N SER A 82 -3.65 45.23 -19.03
CA SER A 82 -3.61 45.66 -17.63
C SER A 82 -4.80 45.10 -16.84
N THR A 83 -6.00 45.12 -17.44
CA THR A 83 -7.20 44.53 -16.84
C THR A 83 -7.08 43.02 -16.75
N GLN A 84 -6.55 42.36 -17.80
CA GLN A 84 -6.34 40.91 -17.82
C GLN A 84 -5.38 40.47 -16.71
N ALA A 85 -4.27 41.17 -16.50
CA ALA A 85 -3.35 40.90 -15.40
C ALA A 85 -4.04 41.09 -14.03
N SER A 86 -4.78 42.19 -13.86
CA SER A 86 -5.47 42.52 -12.61
C SER A 86 -6.52 41.47 -12.21
N TYR A 87 -7.31 40.96 -13.16
CA TYR A 87 -8.29 39.90 -12.89
C TYR A 87 -7.66 38.51 -12.78
N SER A 88 -6.50 38.29 -13.42
CA SER A 88 -5.80 37.00 -13.33
C SER A 88 -5.26 36.75 -11.91
N ALA A 89 -4.74 37.77 -11.23
CA ALA A 89 -4.19 37.63 -9.87
C ALA A 89 -5.16 36.98 -8.85
N PRO A 90 -6.41 37.46 -8.67
CA PRO A 90 -7.36 36.82 -7.75
C PRO A 90 -7.81 35.44 -8.21
N LEU A 91 -7.93 35.20 -9.53
CA LEU A 91 -8.24 33.87 -10.04
C LEU A 91 -7.13 32.87 -9.76
N ILE A 92 -5.88 33.29 -9.93
CA ILE A 92 -4.69 32.48 -9.60
C ILE A 92 -4.67 32.18 -8.11
N LEU A 93 -4.96 33.16 -7.25
CA LEU A 93 -5.01 32.95 -5.79
C LEU A 93 -6.11 31.93 -5.41
N LEU A 94 -7.29 32.00 -6.04
CA LEU A 94 -8.36 31.01 -5.81
C LEU A 94 -7.96 29.61 -6.31
N ALA A 95 -7.27 29.52 -7.44
CA ALA A 95 -6.76 28.26 -7.96
C ALA A 95 -5.66 27.69 -7.05
N GLN A 96 -4.78 28.54 -6.52
CA GLN A 96 -3.72 28.17 -5.58
C GLN A 96 -4.30 27.66 -4.26
N ASN A 97 -5.24 28.37 -3.63
CA ASN A 97 -5.88 27.91 -2.39
C ASN A 97 -6.52 26.51 -2.55
N ARG A 98 -7.14 26.24 -3.72
CA ARG A 98 -7.71 24.91 -4.01
C ARG A 98 -6.64 23.86 -4.25
N GLN A 99 -5.50 24.25 -4.83
CA GLN A 99 -4.37 23.34 -5.01
C GLN A 99 -3.76 22.98 -3.66
N ASP A 100 -3.52 23.98 -2.81
CA ASP A 100 -2.97 23.81 -1.46
C ASP A 100 -3.88 22.93 -0.58
N ASP A 101 -5.21 23.10 -0.67
CA ASP A 101 -6.17 22.23 0.01
C ASP A 101 -6.05 20.77 -0.42
N ARG A 102 -5.91 20.51 -1.74
CA ARG A 102 -5.71 19.15 -2.27
C ARG A 102 -4.37 18.57 -1.84
N ASP A 103 -3.31 19.37 -1.93
CA ASP A 103 -1.96 18.97 -1.57
C ASP A 103 -1.88 18.65 -0.06
N ARG A 104 -2.62 19.39 0.78
CA ARG A 104 -2.74 19.11 2.21
C ARG A 104 -3.44 17.78 2.48
N VAL A 105 -4.55 17.48 1.79
CA VAL A 105 -5.26 16.20 1.94
C VAL A 105 -4.39 15.05 1.46
N GLN A 106 -3.72 15.20 0.32
CA GLN A 106 -2.79 14.20 -0.22
C GLN A 106 -1.66 13.93 0.77
N ALA A 107 -1.03 14.97 1.33
CA ALA A 107 0.02 14.84 2.33
C ALA A 107 -0.44 14.13 3.61
N GLN A 108 -1.68 14.37 4.06
CA GLN A 108 -2.24 13.66 5.21
C GLN A 108 -2.47 12.17 4.92
N GLN A 109 -2.97 11.84 3.73
CA GLN A 109 -3.15 10.45 3.32
C GLN A 109 -1.81 9.71 3.20
N ASP A 110 -0.81 10.37 2.62
CA ASP A 110 0.52 9.79 2.47
C ASP A 110 1.20 9.54 3.82
N ARG A 111 1.02 10.43 4.80
CA ARG A 111 1.46 10.19 6.19
C ARG A 111 0.76 8.99 6.83
N GLN A 112 -0.56 8.89 6.71
CA GLN A 112 -1.31 7.74 7.26
C GLN A 112 -0.90 6.41 6.59
N ARG A 113 -0.64 6.43 5.29
CA ARG A 113 -0.13 5.25 4.57
C ARG A 113 1.26 4.87 5.05
N ALA A 114 2.15 5.84 5.25
CA ALA A 114 3.49 5.59 5.77
C ALA A 114 3.45 4.98 7.18
N GLU A 115 2.59 5.49 8.06
CA GLU A 115 2.39 4.93 9.41
C GLU A 115 1.87 3.48 9.36
N ARG A 116 0.90 3.18 8.49
CA ARG A 116 0.40 1.82 8.29
C ARG A 116 1.47 0.87 7.75
N ASN A 117 2.23 1.32 6.74
CA ASN A 117 3.31 0.52 6.17
C ASN A 117 4.40 0.22 7.21
N LEU A 118 4.70 1.17 8.09
CA LEU A 118 5.64 0.97 9.19
C LEU A 118 5.09 -0.09 10.17
N ALA A 119 3.83 0.03 10.58
CA ALA A 119 3.19 -0.94 11.47
C ALA A 119 3.12 -2.35 10.85
N ASP A 120 2.80 -2.46 9.55
CA ASP A 120 2.79 -3.73 8.82
C ASP A 120 4.20 -4.34 8.76
N THR A 121 5.22 -3.51 8.55
CA THR A 121 6.62 -3.96 8.55
C THR A 121 7.06 -4.45 9.93
N GLU A 122 6.68 -3.75 11.00
CA GLU A 122 6.96 -4.18 12.37
C GLU A 122 6.24 -5.50 12.70
N TYR A 123 4.98 -5.63 12.28
CA TYR A 123 4.21 -6.87 12.45
C TYR A 123 4.86 -8.05 11.71
N LEU A 124 5.19 -7.88 10.44
CA LEU A 124 5.88 -8.92 9.65
C LEU A 124 7.24 -9.27 10.25
N THR A 125 7.99 -8.29 10.74
CA THR A 125 9.29 -8.54 11.40
C THR A 125 9.11 -9.38 12.66
N ARG A 126 8.07 -9.10 13.45
CA ARG A 126 7.74 -9.87 14.66
C ARG A 126 7.29 -11.30 14.32
N GLU A 127 6.48 -11.47 13.28
CA GLU A 127 6.07 -12.81 12.80
C GLU A 127 7.24 -13.60 12.22
N ILE A 128 8.16 -12.96 11.50
CA ILE A 128 9.37 -13.63 11.02
C ILE A 128 10.24 -14.06 12.21
N ALA A 129 10.33 -13.25 13.26
CA ALA A 129 11.08 -13.59 14.46
C ALA A 129 10.44 -14.78 15.22
N SER A 130 9.11 -14.81 15.38
CA SER A 130 8.40 -15.95 16.00
C SER A 130 8.55 -17.21 15.16
N LEU A 131 8.34 -17.13 13.83
CA LEU A 131 8.52 -18.24 12.90
C LEU A 131 9.95 -18.79 12.95
N ARG A 132 10.95 -17.92 13.05
CA ARG A 132 12.36 -18.33 13.18
C ARG A 132 12.60 -19.12 14.48
N LEU A 133 12.02 -18.69 15.60
CA LEU A 133 12.16 -19.38 16.88
C LEU A 133 11.52 -20.78 16.83
N SER A 134 10.28 -20.87 16.32
CA SER A 134 9.60 -22.16 16.14
C SER A 134 10.35 -23.09 15.17
N ALA A 135 10.92 -22.54 14.10
CA ALA A 135 11.75 -23.32 13.17
C ALA A 135 13.05 -23.83 13.81
N GLN A 136 13.65 -23.08 14.74
CA GLN A 136 14.84 -23.53 15.47
C GLN A 136 14.53 -24.74 16.37
N GLU A 137 13.40 -24.77 17.05
CA GLU A 137 13.01 -25.92 17.89
C GLU A 137 12.84 -27.20 17.06
N VAL A 138 12.15 -27.15 15.93
CA VAL A 138 11.88 -28.34 15.09
C VAL A 138 13.13 -28.80 14.32
N ALA A 139 14.05 -27.89 14.00
CA ALA A 139 15.26 -28.19 13.22
C ALA A 139 16.52 -28.33 14.08
N THR A 140 16.42 -28.44 15.41
CA THR A 140 17.62 -28.63 16.22
C THR A 140 18.23 -30.00 15.90
N ARG A 141 19.47 -29.99 15.42
CA ARG A 141 20.26 -31.19 15.07
C ARG A 141 20.19 -32.28 16.13
N ASP A 142 20.16 -31.89 17.41
CA ASP A 142 20.14 -32.83 18.53
C ASP A 142 18.79 -33.54 18.69
N PHE A 143 17.66 -32.88 18.39
CA PHE A 143 16.34 -33.52 18.37
C PHE A 143 16.22 -34.51 17.21
N VAL A 144 16.61 -34.09 16.00
CA VAL A 144 16.64 -34.99 14.84
C VAL A 144 17.59 -36.17 15.08
N ARG A 145 18.70 -35.94 15.79
CA ARG A 145 19.67 -36.97 16.14
C ARG A 145 19.17 -37.90 17.23
N SER A 146 18.42 -37.42 18.22
CA SER A 146 17.81 -38.28 19.24
C SER A 146 16.72 -39.14 18.62
N GLU A 147 15.81 -38.56 17.83
CA GLU A 147 14.75 -39.32 17.15
C GLU A 147 15.33 -40.38 16.21
N LEU A 148 16.32 -40.02 15.37
CA LEU A 148 17.01 -41.01 14.53
C LEU A 148 17.69 -42.11 15.33
N ARG A 149 18.23 -41.78 16.51
CA ARG A 149 18.92 -42.76 17.35
C ARG A 149 17.92 -43.69 18.05
N ASP A 150 16.80 -43.16 18.53
CA ASP A 150 15.72 -43.92 19.16
C ASP A 150 15.06 -44.87 18.14
N LEU A 151 14.79 -44.40 16.92
CA LEU A 151 14.32 -45.24 15.80
C LEU A 151 15.31 -46.34 15.42
N VAL A 152 16.62 -46.05 15.44
CA VAL A 152 17.65 -47.06 15.15
C VAL A 152 17.76 -48.09 16.28
N GLU A 153 17.62 -47.67 17.54
CA GLU A 153 17.65 -48.58 18.68
C GLU A 153 16.41 -49.49 18.68
N SER A 154 15.22 -48.94 18.40
CA SER A 154 13.99 -49.73 18.34
C SER A 154 14.06 -50.82 17.26
N LEU A 155 14.54 -50.48 16.06
CA LEU A 155 14.74 -51.45 14.98
C LEU A 155 15.77 -52.53 15.35
N ARG A 156 16.83 -52.15 16.07
CA ARG A 156 17.84 -53.11 16.54
C ARG A 156 17.31 -54.07 17.58
N GLU A 157 16.46 -53.58 18.48
CA GLU A 157 15.86 -54.38 19.54
C GLU A 157 14.87 -55.38 18.94
N GLU A 158 14.05 -54.95 17.99
CA GLU A 158 13.12 -55.80 17.23
C GLU A 158 13.85 -56.93 16.49
N ILE A 159 14.93 -56.62 15.74
CA ILE A 159 15.77 -57.64 15.07
C ILE A 159 16.38 -58.60 16.09
N ARG A 160 16.80 -58.11 17.25
CA ARG A 160 17.45 -58.94 18.28
C ARG A 160 16.43 -59.90 18.92
N GLU A 161 15.21 -59.43 19.17
CA GLU A 161 14.11 -60.27 19.67
C GLU A 161 13.71 -61.34 18.66
N GLU A 162 13.58 -60.99 17.37
CA GLU A 162 13.32 -61.96 16.29
C GLU A 162 14.41 -63.04 16.26
N LEU A 163 15.68 -62.64 16.27
CA LEU A 163 16.81 -63.57 16.26
C LEU A 163 16.81 -64.47 17.50
N HIS A 164 16.49 -63.92 18.68
CA HIS A 164 16.41 -64.70 19.92
C HIS A 164 15.25 -65.70 19.91
N ALA A 165 14.10 -65.31 19.36
CA ALA A 165 12.95 -66.18 19.19
C ALA A 165 13.27 -67.33 18.21
N GLU A 166 13.97 -67.03 17.11
CA GLU A 166 14.41 -68.03 16.14
C GLU A 166 15.43 -69.01 16.73
N LEU A 167 16.40 -68.52 17.51
CA LEU A 167 17.36 -69.36 18.24
C LEU A 167 16.70 -70.26 19.28
N LEU A 168 15.72 -69.76 20.04
CA LEU A 168 14.97 -70.56 20.99
C LEU A 168 14.12 -71.63 20.29
N ALA A 169 13.53 -71.32 19.13
CA ALA A 169 12.82 -72.28 18.30
C ALA A 169 13.77 -73.37 17.75
N SER A 170 14.98 -72.98 17.34
CA SER A 170 16.02 -73.91 16.87
C SER A 170 16.60 -74.78 18.00
N GLN A 171 16.75 -74.24 19.21
CA GLN A 171 17.22 -75.02 20.37
C GLN A 171 16.15 -76.00 20.86
N LYS A 172 14.87 -75.60 20.86
CA LYS A 172 13.76 -76.47 21.24
C LYS A 172 13.53 -77.61 20.25
N SER A 173 13.80 -77.39 18.96
CA SER A 173 13.78 -78.46 17.96
C SER A 173 14.96 -79.43 18.17
N ALA A 174 16.16 -78.92 18.44
CA ALA A 174 17.32 -79.77 18.75
C ALA A 174 17.17 -80.60 20.05
N SER A 175 16.51 -80.06 21.09
CA SER A 175 16.27 -80.79 22.35
C SER A 175 15.12 -81.80 22.27
N GLY A 176 14.12 -81.55 21.43
CA GLY A 176 13.00 -82.48 21.21
C GLY A 176 13.40 -83.77 20.48
N ASP A 177 14.45 -83.71 19.66
CA ASP A 177 15.01 -84.87 18.98
C ASP A 177 15.75 -85.82 19.95
N ASP A 178 16.40 -85.30 21.01
CA ASP A 178 17.07 -86.11 22.04
C ASP A 178 16.08 -86.78 23.02
N GLU A 179 14.99 -86.09 23.40
CA GLU A 179 13.97 -86.65 24.32
C GLU A 179 13.16 -87.77 23.64
N SER A 180 12.93 -87.67 22.33
CA SER A 180 12.30 -88.71 21.51
C SER A 180 13.19 -89.97 21.38
N ALA A 181 14.51 -89.82 21.44
CA ALA A 181 15.46 -90.92 21.42
C ALA A 181 15.50 -91.64 22.78
N GLU A 182 15.47 -90.92 23.91
CA GLU A 182 15.44 -91.54 25.24
C GLU A 182 14.12 -92.26 25.56
N GLU A 183 12.96 -91.72 25.17
CA GLU A 183 11.66 -92.37 25.43
C GLU A 183 11.49 -93.69 24.64
N SER A 184 12.09 -93.79 23.45
CA SER A 184 12.11 -95.03 22.66
C SER A 184 12.96 -96.15 23.29
N THR A 185 14.02 -95.80 24.04
CA THR A 185 14.88 -96.79 24.72
C THR A 185 14.31 -97.28 26.06
N SER A 186 13.51 -96.45 26.73
CA SER A 186 12.83 -96.79 27.99
C SER A 186 11.65 -97.74 27.77
N PHE A 187 10.91 -97.60 26.66
CA PHE A 187 9.75 -98.45 26.36
C PHE A 187 10.11 -99.90 26.02
N ASP A 188 11.27 -100.15 25.41
CA ASP A 188 11.74 -101.51 25.03
C ASP A 188 12.25 -102.34 26.23
N SER A 189 12.65 -101.67 27.33
CA SER A 189 13.24 -102.33 28.51
C SER A 189 12.21 -102.80 29.55
N ALA A 190 10.91 -102.52 29.35
CA ALA A 190 9.84 -102.88 30.28
C ALA A 190 9.07 -104.15 29.89
N GLN A 191 9.50 -104.87 28.85
CA GLN A 191 8.80 -106.06 28.34
C GLN A 191 9.74 -107.23 28.03
N VAL A 192 10.59 -107.64 28.99
CA VAL A 192 11.23 -108.97 29.08
C VAL A 192 11.38 -109.36 30.54
#